data_AF-A0A9W7YPJ7-F1
#
_entry.id   AF-A0A9W7YPJ7-F1
#
_cell.length_a   1.000
_cell.length_b   1.000
_cell.length_c   1.000
_cell.angle_alpha   90.00
_cell.angle_beta   90.00
_cell.angle_gamma   90.00
#
_symmetry.space_group_name_H-M   'P 1'
#
loop_
_entity.id
_entity.type
_entity.pdbx_description
1 polymer ?
#
loop_
_entity_poly.entity_id
_entity_poly.type
_entity_poly.pdbx_seq_one_letter_code
_entity_poly.pdbx_strand_id
1 'polypeptide(L)'
;MYDIFKTSITTQISALSGVSAEIVEPAVGVSNNMANGDLTLTVSRLRMKDNPTQIAKTLAEQWKADDMVTGAEAAGPYINFRINRTVLTRSVLQTVHATGPKYGWTNEGAGKRVIVEFSSPNIAKPFHVGHLRSTIIGNFIYKLHKAHGWDAISMNYLGDWGTQYGLLALGFERFGTEEELVADPIKHLFDVYVK
;
A
#
# COMPACT_ATOMS: atom_id res chain seq x y z
N MET A 1 4.13 -10.92 -6.63
CA MET A 1 4.57 -11.25 -8.02
C MET A 1 5.97 -11.87 -8.03
N TYR A 2 6.95 -11.21 -7.42
CA TYR A 2 8.31 -11.75 -7.31
C TYR A 2 8.49 -12.77 -6.18
N ASP A 3 7.43 -13.05 -5.43
CA ASP A 3 7.50 -13.82 -4.18
C ASP A 3 8.06 -15.23 -4.41
N ILE A 4 7.65 -15.91 -5.51
CA ILE A 4 8.18 -17.22 -5.87
C ILE A 4 9.69 -17.19 -6.16
N PHE A 5 10.19 -16.11 -6.77
CA PHE A 5 11.62 -15.93 -7.06
C PHE A 5 12.38 -15.56 -5.80
N LYS A 6 11.82 -14.67 -4.97
CA LYS A 6 12.36 -14.34 -3.66
C LYS A 6 12.49 -15.58 -2.78
N THR A 7 11.46 -16.43 -2.71
CA THR A 7 11.51 -17.68 -1.95
C THR A 7 12.61 -18.62 -2.44
N SER A 8 12.79 -18.76 -3.76
CA SER A 8 13.92 -19.54 -4.32
C SER A 8 15.27 -18.95 -3.88
N ILE A 9 15.47 -17.64 -4.07
CA ILE A 9 16.69 -16.92 -3.65
C ILE A 9 16.96 -17.10 -2.15
N THR A 10 15.95 -16.85 -1.33
CA THR A 10 16.04 -16.97 0.13
C THR A 10 16.43 -18.38 0.55
N THR A 11 15.83 -19.41 -0.06
CA THR A 11 16.11 -20.81 0.29
C THR A 11 17.57 -21.17 0.02
N GLN A 12 18.07 -20.84 -1.17
CA GLN A 12 19.44 -21.19 -1.56
C GLN A 12 20.48 -20.33 -0.85
N ILE A 13 20.26 -19.01 -0.69
CA ILE A 13 21.17 -18.16 0.08
C ILE A 13 21.20 -18.57 1.56
N SER A 14 20.06 -18.94 2.14
CA SER A 14 20.02 -19.45 3.53
C SER A 14 20.85 -20.72 3.68
N ALA A 15 20.74 -21.65 2.73
CA ALA A 15 21.54 -22.88 2.71
C ALA A 15 23.05 -22.61 2.53
N LEU A 16 23.43 -21.65 1.69
CA LEU A 16 24.83 -21.31 1.41
C LEU A 16 25.49 -20.49 2.53
N SER A 17 24.76 -19.54 3.11
CA SER A 17 25.30 -18.61 4.12
C SER A 17 25.16 -19.10 5.56
N GLY A 18 24.29 -20.09 5.82
CA GLY A 18 23.92 -20.52 7.17
C GLY A 18 23.05 -19.51 7.94
N VAL A 19 22.62 -18.43 7.29
CA VAL A 19 21.72 -17.41 7.86
C VAL A 19 20.27 -17.85 7.70
N SER A 20 19.42 -17.60 8.69
CA SER A 20 18.00 -17.99 8.61
C SER A 20 17.25 -17.27 7.48
N ALA A 21 16.28 -17.96 6.88
CA ALA A 21 15.42 -17.42 5.83
C ALA A 21 14.72 -16.11 6.25
N GLU A 22 14.37 -15.97 7.54
CA GLU A 22 13.73 -14.77 8.11
C GLU A 22 14.60 -13.51 8.02
N ILE A 23 15.93 -13.67 8.03
CA ILE A 23 16.88 -12.55 7.86
C ILE A 23 17.17 -12.33 6.37
N VAL A 24 17.22 -13.40 5.58
CA VAL A 24 17.56 -13.34 4.16
C VAL A 24 16.43 -12.75 3.31
N GLU A 25 15.17 -13.15 3.51
CA GLU A 25 14.02 -12.65 2.73
C GLU A 25 13.94 -11.11 2.68
N PRO A 26 13.95 -10.38 3.81
CA PRO A 26 13.85 -8.92 3.78
C PRO A 26 15.12 -8.23 3.24
N ALA A 27 16.22 -8.98 3.09
CA ALA A 27 17.43 -8.50 2.47
C ALA A 27 17.38 -8.55 0.93
N VAL A 28 16.42 -9.29 0.36
CA VAL A 28 16.18 -9.39 -1.10
C VAL A 28 15.09 -8.40 -1.52
N GLY A 29 15.48 -7.41 -2.33
CA GLY A 29 14.60 -6.39 -2.88
C GLY A 29 14.52 -6.43 -4.40
N VAL A 30 13.57 -5.67 -4.97
CA VAL A 30 13.59 -5.36 -6.41
C VAL A 30 14.81 -4.50 -6.69
N SER A 31 15.54 -4.81 -7.77
CA SER A 31 16.72 -4.04 -8.15
C SER A 31 16.34 -2.60 -8.53
N ASN A 32 17.14 -1.64 -8.06
CA ASN A 32 17.01 -0.23 -8.47
C ASN A 32 17.42 0.00 -9.93
N ASN A 33 18.19 -0.93 -10.51
CA ASN A 33 18.61 -0.88 -11.90
C ASN A 33 18.41 -2.25 -12.56
N MET A 34 17.36 -2.36 -13.36
CA MET A 34 16.98 -3.60 -14.06
C MET A 34 18.02 -4.07 -15.10
N ALA A 35 18.99 -3.22 -15.48
CA ALA A 35 20.10 -3.65 -16.34
C ALA A 35 21.06 -4.62 -15.62
N ASN A 36 21.15 -4.52 -14.30
CA ASN A 36 22.09 -5.31 -13.49
C ASN A 36 21.47 -6.60 -12.94
N GLY A 37 20.14 -6.69 -12.93
CA GLY A 37 19.37 -7.83 -12.40
C GLY A 37 17.95 -7.40 -12.02
N ASP A 38 17.07 -8.38 -11.81
CA ASP A 38 15.66 -8.15 -11.48
C ASP A 38 15.47 -8.05 -9.95
N LEU A 39 16.24 -8.83 -9.18
CA LEU A 39 16.25 -8.81 -7.71
C LEU A 39 17.67 -8.59 -7.20
N THR A 40 17.81 -7.95 -6.04
CA THR A 40 19.11 -7.66 -5.42
C THR A 40 19.10 -8.04 -3.96
N LEU A 41 20.10 -8.79 -3.52
CA LEU A 41 20.40 -9.04 -2.11
C LEU A 41 21.43 -8.02 -1.62
N THR A 42 21.09 -7.31 -0.53
CA THR A 42 22.04 -6.47 0.19
C THR A 42 22.76 -7.29 1.26
N VAL A 43 24.00 -7.69 1.00
CA VAL A 43 24.72 -8.66 1.85
C VAL A 43 24.96 -8.12 3.25
N SER A 44 25.16 -6.82 3.43
CA SER A 44 25.29 -6.19 4.75
C SER A 44 24.08 -6.43 5.67
N ARG A 45 22.89 -6.71 5.11
CA ARG A 45 21.67 -7.02 5.90
C ARG A 45 21.69 -8.44 6.46
N LEU A 46 22.57 -9.31 5.98
CA LEU A 46 22.75 -10.67 6.52
C LEU A 46 23.47 -10.67 7.88
N ARG A 47 24.07 -9.54 8.29
CA ARG A 47 24.77 -9.37 9.59
C ARG A 47 25.89 -10.38 9.82
N MET A 48 26.51 -10.85 8.75
CA MET A 48 27.70 -11.68 8.80
C MET A 48 28.92 -10.82 9.20
N LYS A 49 29.91 -11.43 9.87
CA LYS A 49 31.07 -10.70 10.41
C LYS A 49 32.11 -10.32 9.35
N ASP A 50 32.14 -11.04 8.23
CA ASP A 50 33.15 -10.83 7.19
C ASP A 50 32.84 -9.63 6.27
N ASN A 51 33.79 -9.29 5.41
CA ASN A 51 33.63 -8.21 4.45
C ASN A 51 32.45 -8.51 3.49
N PRO A 52 31.41 -7.64 3.44
CA PRO A 52 30.22 -7.86 2.62
C PRO A 52 30.52 -8.07 1.12
N THR A 53 31.55 -7.42 0.59
CA THR A 53 31.97 -7.59 -0.81
C THR A 53 32.54 -8.98 -1.06
N GLN A 54 33.33 -9.50 -0.11
CA GLN A 54 33.88 -10.85 -0.22
C GLN A 54 32.79 -11.91 -0.06
N ILE A 55 31.86 -11.70 0.89
CA ILE A 55 30.69 -12.57 1.05
C ILE A 55 29.84 -12.58 -0.23
N ALA A 56 29.56 -11.41 -0.82
CA ALA A 56 28.81 -11.30 -2.06
C ALA A 56 29.45 -12.12 -3.18
N LYS A 57 30.77 -11.99 -3.36
CA LYS A 57 31.53 -12.75 -4.35
C LYS A 57 31.45 -14.26 -4.09
N THR A 58 31.73 -14.69 -2.86
CA THR A 58 31.70 -16.12 -2.49
C THR A 58 30.31 -16.73 -2.69
N LEU A 59 29.24 -16.05 -2.26
CA LEU A 59 27.87 -16.54 -2.40
C LEU A 59 27.41 -16.56 -3.87
N ALA A 60 27.80 -15.57 -4.67
CA ALA A 60 27.50 -15.55 -6.10
C ALA A 60 28.25 -16.66 -6.86
N GLU A 61 29.49 -16.96 -6.52
CA GLU A 61 30.26 -18.08 -7.11
C GLU A 61 29.71 -19.45 -6.73
N GLN A 62 29.18 -19.59 -5.50
CA GLN A 62 28.54 -20.82 -5.03
C GLN A 62 27.07 -20.97 -5.49
N TRP A 63 26.50 -19.90 -6.07
CA TRP A 63 25.14 -19.91 -6.58
C TRP A 63 24.99 -20.95 -7.69
N LYS A 64 23.92 -21.73 -7.64
CA LYS A 64 23.55 -22.65 -8.71
C LYS A 64 22.29 -22.13 -9.37
N ALA A 65 22.41 -21.71 -10.63
CA ALA A 65 21.27 -21.30 -11.42
C ALA A 65 20.27 -22.45 -11.59
N ASP A 66 18.99 -22.10 -11.65
CA ASP A 66 17.88 -23.02 -11.86
C ASP A 66 16.86 -22.41 -12.86
N ASP A 67 15.73 -23.08 -13.03
CA ASP A 67 14.67 -22.63 -13.94
C ASP A 67 14.02 -21.31 -13.50
N MET A 68 14.15 -20.91 -12.23
CA MET A 68 13.56 -19.70 -11.66
C MET A 68 14.52 -18.51 -11.74
N VAL A 69 15.79 -18.73 -11.43
CA VAL A 69 16.85 -17.73 -11.34
C VAL A 69 18.01 -18.17 -12.22
N THR A 70 18.16 -17.49 -13.35
CA THR A 70 19.09 -17.85 -14.42
C THR A 70 20.52 -17.40 -14.16
N GLY A 71 20.74 -16.52 -13.18
CA GLY A 71 22.09 -16.10 -12.80
C GLY A 71 22.13 -15.24 -11.54
N ALA A 72 23.30 -15.20 -10.91
CA ALA A 72 23.63 -14.36 -9.77
C ALA A 72 25.01 -13.71 -10.01
N GLU A 73 25.09 -12.38 -9.92
CA GLU A 73 26.31 -11.61 -10.17
C GLU A 73 26.61 -10.74 -8.94
N ALA A 74 27.82 -10.87 -8.38
CA ALA A 74 28.27 -9.99 -7.31
C ALA A 74 28.61 -8.60 -7.85
N ALA A 75 28.11 -7.56 -7.18
CA ALA A 75 28.36 -6.17 -7.51
C ALA A 75 28.69 -5.38 -6.22
N GLY A 76 29.95 -5.36 -5.81
CA GLY A 76 30.35 -4.79 -4.52
C GLY A 76 29.69 -5.56 -3.36
N PRO A 77 29.04 -4.89 -2.38
CA PRO A 77 28.37 -5.54 -1.25
C PRO A 77 26.96 -6.08 -1.59
N TYR A 78 26.66 -6.29 -2.88
CA TYR A 78 25.37 -6.73 -3.38
C TYR A 78 25.50 -7.99 -4.25
N ILE A 79 24.44 -8.77 -4.33
CA ILE A 79 24.28 -9.83 -5.33
C ILE A 79 23.04 -9.52 -6.15
N ASN A 80 23.19 -9.39 -7.45
CA ASN A 80 22.09 -9.18 -8.38
C ASN A 80 21.69 -10.51 -9.01
N PHE A 81 20.40 -10.81 -8.99
CA PHE A 81 19.81 -12.02 -9.53
C PHE A 81 19.04 -11.70 -10.80
N ARG A 82 19.24 -12.51 -11.83
CA ARG A 82 18.45 -12.50 -13.05
C ARG A 82 17.42 -13.61 -12.98
N ILE A 83 16.15 -13.26 -13.14
CA ILE A 83 15.07 -14.25 -13.08
C ILE A 83 14.73 -14.75 -14.48
N ASN A 84 14.14 -15.94 -14.54
CA ASN A 84 13.60 -16.46 -15.79
C ASN A 84 12.34 -15.69 -16.19
N ARG A 85 12.48 -14.80 -17.18
CA ARG A 85 11.38 -13.99 -17.71
C ARG A 85 10.24 -14.83 -18.28
N THR A 86 10.54 -15.97 -18.89
CA THR A 86 9.50 -16.87 -19.42
C THR A 86 8.61 -17.41 -18.29
N VAL A 87 9.22 -17.79 -17.17
CA VAL A 87 8.50 -18.24 -15.98
C VAL A 87 7.69 -17.09 -15.37
N LEU A 88 8.30 -15.90 -15.23
CA LEU A 88 7.60 -14.71 -14.73
C LEU A 88 6.36 -14.39 -15.60
N THR A 89 6.55 -14.22 -16.91
CA THR A 89 5.48 -13.86 -17.84
C THR A 89 4.35 -14.88 -17.81
N ARG A 90 4.68 -16.17 -17.86
CA ARG A 90 3.67 -17.24 -17.77
C ARG A 90 2.88 -17.15 -16.47
N SER A 91 3.58 -17.05 -15.34
CA SER A 91 2.96 -17.03 -14.00
C SER A 91 2.06 -15.81 -13.81
N VAL A 92 2.52 -14.65 -14.27
CA VAL A 92 1.75 -13.39 -14.19
C VAL A 92 0.50 -13.48 -15.06
N LEU A 93 0.62 -13.88 -16.33
CA LEU A 93 -0.53 -13.97 -17.23
C LEU A 93 -1.57 -14.97 -16.73
N GLN A 94 -1.14 -16.13 -16.24
CA GLN A 94 -2.02 -17.11 -15.62
C GLN A 94 -2.73 -16.56 -14.37
N THR A 95 -2.00 -15.86 -13.51
CA THR A 95 -2.57 -15.27 -12.28
C THR A 95 -3.57 -14.16 -12.61
N VAL A 96 -3.23 -13.26 -13.53
CA VAL A 96 -4.12 -12.18 -13.97
C VAL A 96 -5.39 -12.78 -14.60
N HIS A 97 -5.25 -13.79 -15.45
CA HIS A 97 -6.40 -14.44 -16.07
C HIS A 97 -7.31 -15.13 -15.04
N ALA A 98 -6.72 -15.84 -14.07
CA ALA A 98 -7.48 -16.54 -13.04
C ALA A 98 -8.16 -15.61 -12.02
N THR A 99 -7.52 -14.49 -11.66
CA THR A 99 -8.02 -13.56 -10.63
C THR A 99 -8.84 -12.39 -11.19
N GLY A 100 -8.68 -12.05 -12.47
CA GLY A 100 -9.44 -11.02 -13.15
C GLY A 100 -9.37 -9.66 -12.44
N PRO A 101 -10.52 -9.01 -12.14
CA PRO A 101 -10.58 -7.73 -11.42
C PRO A 101 -9.98 -7.76 -10.00
N LYS A 102 -9.78 -8.96 -9.43
CA LYS A 102 -9.18 -9.15 -8.11
C LYS A 102 -7.67 -9.38 -8.17
N TYR A 103 -7.04 -9.22 -9.33
CA TYR A 103 -5.58 -9.27 -9.41
C TYR A 103 -4.95 -8.26 -8.44
N GLY A 104 -4.00 -8.72 -7.63
CA GLY A 104 -3.36 -7.92 -6.58
C GLY A 104 -4.12 -7.87 -5.24
N TRP A 105 -5.29 -8.48 -5.13
CA TRP A 105 -5.99 -8.62 -3.85
C TRP A 105 -5.31 -9.67 -2.97
N THR A 106 -5.32 -9.46 -1.66
CA THR A 106 -4.77 -10.41 -0.67
C THR A 106 -5.76 -10.67 0.46
N ASN A 107 -5.43 -11.60 1.36
CA ASN A 107 -6.21 -11.90 2.57
C ASN A 107 -5.43 -11.58 3.85
N GLU A 108 -4.43 -10.71 3.79
CA GLU A 108 -3.58 -10.36 4.95
C GLU A 108 -4.36 -9.72 6.11
N GLY A 109 -5.50 -9.11 5.78
CA GLY A 109 -6.46 -8.53 6.71
C GLY A 109 -7.54 -9.47 7.19
N ALA A 110 -7.57 -10.74 6.75
CA ALA A 110 -8.64 -11.66 7.09
C ALA A 110 -8.80 -11.81 8.62
N GLY A 111 -10.04 -11.72 9.10
CA GLY A 111 -10.35 -11.77 10.54
C GLY A 111 -10.05 -10.48 11.31
N LYS A 112 -9.57 -9.42 10.63
CA LYS A 112 -9.30 -8.12 11.24
C LYS A 112 -10.30 -7.08 10.75
N ARG A 113 -10.70 -6.18 11.65
CA ARG A 113 -11.59 -5.05 11.37
C ARG A 113 -10.83 -3.74 11.39
N VAL A 114 -11.18 -2.84 10.49
CA VAL A 114 -10.63 -1.48 10.42
C VAL A 114 -11.76 -0.47 10.19
N ILE A 115 -11.73 0.63 10.93
CA ILE A 115 -12.59 1.79 10.67
C ILE A 115 -11.75 2.84 9.96
N VAL A 116 -12.22 3.28 8.80
CA VAL A 116 -11.61 4.38 8.04
C VAL A 116 -12.57 5.56 8.11
N GLU A 117 -12.25 6.50 8.99
CA GLU A 117 -12.96 7.78 9.10
C GLU A 117 -12.37 8.76 8.09
N PHE A 118 -13.24 9.38 7.29
CA PHE A 118 -12.81 10.37 6.31
C PHE A 118 -13.94 11.31 5.87
N SER A 119 -13.58 12.34 5.12
CA SER A 119 -14.42 13.48 4.75
C SER A 119 -14.75 14.36 5.95
N SER A 120 -15.61 13.89 6.87
CA SER A 120 -15.97 14.51 8.14
C SER A 120 -16.07 16.04 8.11
N PRO A 121 -16.86 16.60 7.17
CA PRO A 121 -17.01 18.03 7.05
C PRO A 121 -17.80 18.60 8.23
N ASN A 122 -17.63 19.91 8.45
CA ASN A 122 -18.54 20.67 9.28
C ASN A 122 -19.78 21.02 8.45
N ILE A 123 -20.96 20.56 8.89
CA ILE A 123 -22.22 20.72 8.16
C ILE A 123 -22.67 22.17 8.02
N ALA A 124 -22.17 23.07 8.86
CA ALA A 124 -22.47 24.51 8.81
C ALA A 124 -21.60 25.27 7.77
N LYS A 125 -20.69 24.58 7.07
CA LYS A 125 -19.80 25.19 6.08
C LYS A 125 -19.92 24.51 4.72
N PRO A 126 -19.81 25.27 3.62
CA PRO A 126 -19.94 24.71 2.27
C PRO A 126 -18.76 23.80 1.96
N PHE A 127 -19.03 22.74 1.19
CA PHE A 127 -18.02 21.78 0.80
C PHE A 127 -17.11 22.35 -0.30
N HIS A 128 -15.93 22.83 0.08
CA HIS A 128 -14.90 23.30 -0.88
C HIS A 128 -13.83 22.23 -1.18
N VAL A 129 -12.95 22.51 -2.15
CA VAL A 129 -11.87 21.61 -2.64
C VAL A 129 -10.95 21.07 -1.54
N GLY A 130 -10.87 21.74 -0.38
CA GLY A 130 -10.10 21.26 0.77
C GLY A 130 -10.63 19.94 1.31
N HIS A 131 -11.96 19.75 1.33
CA HIS A 131 -12.61 18.52 1.78
C HIS A 131 -12.47 17.36 0.79
N LEU A 132 -12.19 17.67 -0.49
CA LEU A 132 -11.95 16.64 -1.51
C LEU A 132 -10.77 15.75 -1.12
N ARG A 133 -9.71 16.33 -0.52
CA ARG A 133 -8.50 15.60 -0.12
C ARG A 133 -8.81 14.46 0.85
N SER A 134 -9.46 14.75 1.97
CA SER A 134 -9.85 13.73 2.95
C SER A 134 -10.78 12.69 2.31
N THR A 135 -11.74 13.16 1.52
CA THR A 135 -12.74 12.31 0.88
C THR A 135 -12.12 11.27 -0.07
N ILE A 136 -11.24 11.69 -0.98
CA ILE A 136 -10.64 10.78 -1.96
C ILE A 136 -9.60 9.85 -1.33
N ILE A 137 -8.77 10.38 -0.42
CA ILE A 137 -7.72 9.60 0.24
C ILE A 137 -8.35 8.54 1.14
N GLY A 138 -9.33 8.92 1.96
CA GLY A 138 -10.03 7.99 2.83
C GLY A 138 -10.79 6.90 2.07
N ASN A 139 -11.48 7.26 0.97
CA ASN A 139 -12.15 6.28 0.12
C ASN A 139 -11.14 5.32 -0.55
N PHE A 140 -9.99 5.83 -1.00
CA PHE A 140 -8.91 4.99 -1.52
C PHE A 140 -8.40 4.01 -0.46
N ILE A 141 -8.11 4.48 0.76
CA ILE A 141 -7.64 3.65 1.87
C ILE A 141 -8.69 2.60 2.25
N TYR A 142 -9.97 2.98 2.30
CA TYR A 142 -11.08 2.05 2.53
C TYR A 142 -11.12 0.92 1.48
N LYS A 143 -11.06 1.28 0.20
CA LYS A 143 -11.05 0.30 -0.90
C LYS A 143 -9.81 -0.59 -0.88
N LEU A 144 -8.65 -0.03 -0.52
CA LEU A 144 -7.41 -0.78 -0.35
C LEU A 144 -7.57 -1.84 0.75
N HIS A 145 -8.07 -1.47 1.94
CA HIS A 145 -8.31 -2.45 3.00
C HIS A 145 -9.30 -3.55 2.58
N LYS A 146 -10.37 -3.21 1.85
CA LYS A 146 -11.28 -4.22 1.28
C LYS A 146 -10.57 -5.17 0.32
N ALA A 147 -9.69 -4.66 -0.54
CA ALA A 147 -8.90 -5.47 -1.46
C ALA A 147 -7.88 -6.39 -0.75
N HIS A 148 -7.46 -6.04 0.47
CA HIS A 148 -6.58 -6.86 1.33
C HIS A 148 -7.36 -7.76 2.32
N GLY A 149 -8.67 -7.92 2.14
CA GLY A 149 -9.49 -8.88 2.88
C GLY A 149 -9.91 -8.44 4.29
N TRP A 150 -9.75 -7.15 4.63
CA TRP A 150 -10.20 -6.61 5.90
C TRP A 150 -11.73 -6.46 5.95
N ASP A 151 -12.30 -6.59 7.15
CA ASP A 151 -13.62 -6.04 7.45
C ASP A 151 -13.51 -4.52 7.63
N ALA A 152 -13.37 -3.81 6.50
CA ALA A 152 -13.28 -2.36 6.49
C ALA A 152 -14.67 -1.71 6.54
N ILE A 153 -14.80 -0.72 7.42
CA ILE A 153 -15.98 0.12 7.63
C ILE A 153 -15.58 1.57 7.32
N SER A 154 -16.28 2.22 6.40
CA SER A 154 -16.16 3.66 6.19
C SER A 154 -17.03 4.43 7.18
N MET A 155 -16.50 5.47 7.81
CA MET A 155 -17.22 6.33 8.73
C MET A 155 -17.09 7.80 8.31
N ASN A 156 -18.19 8.55 8.42
CA ASN A 156 -18.19 10.00 8.26
C ASN A 156 -18.57 10.60 9.62
N TYR A 157 -17.61 11.21 10.30
CA TYR A 157 -17.78 11.78 11.63
C TYR A 157 -18.05 13.27 11.51
N LEU A 158 -19.31 13.60 11.22
CA LEU A 158 -19.74 14.96 10.92
C LEU A 158 -19.40 15.92 12.08
N GLY A 159 -18.92 17.11 11.73
CA GLY A 159 -18.74 18.20 12.69
C GLY A 159 -20.06 18.89 13.03
N ASP A 160 -20.99 18.14 13.61
CA ASP A 160 -22.39 18.52 13.83
C ASP A 160 -22.71 19.05 15.24
N TRP A 161 -21.72 19.10 16.13
CA TRP A 161 -21.88 19.62 17.50
C TRP A 161 -20.89 20.74 17.83
N GLY A 162 -21.38 21.85 18.40
CA GLY A 162 -20.56 22.98 18.83
C GLY A 162 -21.22 24.35 18.65
N THR A 163 -20.48 25.41 18.96
CA THR A 163 -20.96 26.80 18.86
C THR A 163 -21.42 27.17 17.44
N GLN A 164 -20.83 26.56 16.41
CA GLN A 164 -21.29 26.75 15.02
C GLN A 164 -22.78 26.43 14.83
N TYR A 165 -23.32 25.45 15.57
CA TYR A 165 -24.72 25.03 15.43
C TYR A 165 -25.66 25.98 16.16
N GLY A 166 -25.24 26.49 17.33
CA GLY A 166 -25.98 27.54 18.05
C GLY A 166 -26.04 28.85 17.25
N LEU A 167 -24.94 29.22 16.58
CA LEU A 167 -24.92 30.38 15.66
C LEU A 167 -25.86 30.17 14.47
N LEU A 168 -25.85 28.98 13.86
CA LEU A 168 -26.75 28.65 12.76
C LEU A 168 -28.23 28.69 13.19
N ALA A 169 -28.56 28.16 14.38
CA ALA A 169 -29.92 28.19 14.92
C ALA A 169 -30.42 29.63 15.14
N LEU A 170 -29.61 30.47 15.79
CA LEU A 170 -29.93 31.90 15.98
C LEU A 170 -30.01 32.64 14.64
N GLY A 171 -29.16 32.31 13.68
CA GLY A 171 -29.22 32.85 12.33
C GLY A 171 -30.52 32.47 11.64
N PHE A 172 -30.96 31.21 11.76
CA PHE A 172 -32.19 30.73 11.15
C PHE A 172 -33.43 31.41 11.75
N GLU A 173 -33.47 31.62 13.08
CA GLU A 173 -34.55 32.38 13.72
C GLU A 173 -34.65 33.83 13.21
N ARG A 174 -33.53 34.43 12.81
CA ARG A 174 -33.47 35.84 12.35
C ARG A 174 -33.68 36.00 10.86
N PHE A 175 -33.19 35.06 10.06
CA PHE A 175 -33.02 35.22 8.62
C PHE A 175 -33.51 34.02 7.80
N GLY A 176 -33.89 32.92 8.44
CA GLY A 176 -34.31 31.70 7.79
C GLY A 176 -35.81 31.67 7.49
N THR A 177 -36.17 31.05 6.36
CA THR A 177 -37.55 30.69 6.01
C THR A 177 -37.66 29.18 5.76
N GLU A 178 -38.84 28.61 5.99
CA GLU A 178 -39.10 27.17 5.80
C GLU A 178 -39.18 26.84 4.30
N GLU A 179 -39.70 27.76 3.49
CA GLU A 179 -39.83 27.60 2.05
C GLU A 179 -38.46 27.47 1.36
N GLU A 180 -37.50 28.34 1.74
CA GLU A 180 -36.14 28.28 1.20
C GLU A 180 -35.37 27.06 1.73
N LEU A 181 -35.63 26.63 2.97
CA LEU A 181 -35.05 25.42 3.55
C LEU A 181 -35.48 24.17 2.78
N VAL A 182 -36.75 24.06 2.41
CA VAL A 182 -37.26 22.92 1.63
C VAL A 182 -36.71 22.94 0.20
N ALA A 183 -36.53 24.13 -0.38
CA ALA A 183 -36.07 24.28 -1.76
C ALA A 183 -34.59 23.92 -1.95
N ASP A 184 -33.69 24.43 -1.10
CA ASP A 184 -32.25 24.14 -1.16
C ASP A 184 -31.62 24.25 0.25
N PRO A 185 -31.68 23.17 1.06
CA PRO A 185 -31.32 23.24 2.48
C PRO A 185 -29.87 23.67 2.71
N ILE A 186 -28.92 23.14 1.92
CA ILE A 186 -27.49 23.40 2.13
C ILE A 186 -27.17 24.85 1.80
N LYS A 187 -27.69 25.35 0.68
CA LYS A 187 -27.45 26.73 0.25
C LYS A 187 -28.11 27.73 1.21
N HIS A 188 -29.37 27.49 1.58
CA HIS A 188 -30.08 28.36 2.49
C HIS A 188 -29.43 28.43 3.87
N LEU A 189 -29.06 27.28 4.45
CA LEU A 189 -28.36 27.26 5.73
C LEU A 189 -26.98 27.95 5.65
N PHE A 190 -26.30 27.88 4.51
CA PHE A 190 -25.08 28.64 4.29
C PHE A 190 -25.35 30.15 4.21
N ASP A 191 -26.36 30.58 3.46
CA ASP A 191 -26.73 32.00 3.32
C ASP A 191 -27.15 32.60 4.67
N VAL A 192 -27.85 31.82 5.50
CA VAL A 192 -28.17 32.14 6.89
C VAL A 192 -26.92 32.25 7.76
N TYR A 193 -25.96 31.34 7.61
CA TYR A 193 -24.70 31.34 8.37
C TYR A 193 -23.78 32.54 8.04
N VAL A 194 -23.86 33.08 6.82
CA VAL A 194 -23.02 34.20 6.37
C VAL A 194 -23.53 35.57 6.84
N LYS A 195 -24.83 35.70 7.13
CA LYS A 195 -25.49 36.94 7.58
C LYS A 195 -25.28 37.21 9.07
#